data_AF-A0A8S3JZS2-F1
#
_entry.id   AF-A0A8S3JZS2-F1
#
_cell.length_a   1.000
_cell.length_b   1.000
_cell.length_c   1.000
_cell.angle_alpha   90.00
_cell.angle_beta   90.00
_cell.angle_gamma   90.00
#
_symmetry.space_group_name_H-M   'P 1'
#
loop_
_entity.id
_entity.type
_entity.pdbx_description
1 polymer ?
#
loop_
_entity_poly.entity_id
_entity_poly.type
_entity_poly.pdbx_seq_one_letter_code
_entity_poly.pdbx_strand_id
1 'polypeptide(L)'
;MLIKSIYSNGKNDLELITSLMDNGIKFSNNDFIILEELIDILEPFYEISIKCQAGTAVTASLVVPSIVHLTAHLRDIKQNVSFCAKLIQQLQESIKTRFSGIFNRLNLAELIDNAPYADSLYLMAAVLDPLFKFYWIRDLQLSVPMETRLKQSIIQLIIDEMNNDSTTTTT
;
A
#
# COMPACT_ATOMS: atom_id res chain seq x y z
N MET A 1 -8.62 9.03 10.72
CA MET A 1 -9.31 9.88 11.74
C MET A 1 -10.75 9.43 12.04
N LEU A 2 -11.62 9.25 11.03
CA LEU A 2 -13.02 8.85 11.23
C LEU A 2 -13.16 7.49 11.94
N ILE A 3 -12.38 6.48 11.52
CA ILE A 3 -12.44 5.13 12.10
C ILE A 3 -11.98 5.14 13.56
N LYS A 4 -10.90 5.86 13.88
CA LYS A 4 -10.43 6.05 15.27
C LYS A 4 -11.46 6.77 16.15
N SER A 5 -12.13 7.80 15.62
CA SER A 5 -13.20 8.49 16.35
C SER A 5 -14.42 7.59 16.58
N ILE A 6 -14.82 6.80 15.60
CA ILE A 6 -15.90 5.80 15.73
C ILE A 6 -15.53 4.77 16.80
N TYR A 7 -14.29 4.27 16.78
CA TYR A 7 -13.80 3.31 17.76
C TYR A 7 -13.77 3.90 19.18
N SER A 8 -13.23 5.10 19.35
CA SER A 8 -13.15 5.74 20.67
C SER A 8 -14.54 6.02 21.25
N ASN A 9 -15.48 6.49 20.44
CA ASN A 9 -16.86 6.70 20.90
C ASN A 9 -17.54 5.37 21.21
N GLY A 10 -17.40 4.38 20.32
CA GLY A 10 -17.97 3.04 20.52
C GLY A 10 -17.43 2.33 21.76
N LYS A 11 -16.14 2.52 22.10
CA LYS A 11 -15.54 1.99 23.33
C LYS A 11 -16.21 2.56 24.58
N ASN A 12 -16.39 3.88 24.64
CA ASN A 12 -17.04 4.54 25.77
C ASN A 12 -18.49 4.07 25.93
N ASP A 13 -19.22 3.94 24.83
CA ASP A 13 -20.61 3.46 24.84
C ASP A 13 -20.71 1.99 25.30
N LEU A 14 -19.78 1.14 24.85
CA LEU A 14 -19.69 -0.27 25.24
C LEU A 14 -19.39 -0.44 26.74
N GLU A 15 -18.45 0.34 27.28
CA GLU A 15 -18.14 0.33 28.71
C GLU A 15 -19.36 0.74 29.55
N LEU A 16 -20.11 1.75 29.08
CA LEU A 16 -21.31 2.26 29.74
C LEU A 16 -22.45 1.23 29.72
N ILE A 17 -22.71 0.59 28.57
CA ILE A 17 -23.75 -0.46 28.44
C ILE A 17 -23.41 -1.69 29.31
N THR A 18 -22.14 -2.11 29.32
CA THR A 18 -21.72 -3.29 30.11
C THR A 18 -21.79 -3.03 31.61
N SER A 19 -21.66 -1.78 32.07
CA SER A 19 -21.87 -1.41 33.47
C SER A 19 -23.32 -1.58 33.95
N LEU A 20 -24.28 -1.64 33.02
CA LEU A 20 -25.71 -1.76 33.30
C LEU A 20 -26.24 -3.20 33.23
N MET A 21 -25.41 -4.20 32.90
CA MET A 21 -25.82 -5.61 32.77
C MET A 21 -25.28 -6.50 33.89
N ASP A 22 -26.17 -7.29 34.51
CA ASP A 22 -25.83 -8.22 35.61
C ASP A 22 -24.89 -9.39 35.18
N ASN A 23 -24.88 -9.76 33.90
CA ASN A 23 -24.01 -10.79 33.31
C ASN A 23 -23.45 -10.35 31.94
N GLY A 24 -23.04 -9.08 31.84
CA GLY A 24 -22.55 -8.51 30.58
C GLY A 24 -21.26 -9.15 30.08
N ILE A 25 -21.16 -9.38 28.76
CA ILE A 25 -19.89 -9.71 28.10
C ILE A 25 -18.94 -8.53 28.29
N LYS A 26 -17.83 -8.75 28.99
CA LYS A 26 -16.80 -7.73 29.24
C LYS A 26 -15.66 -7.92 28.27
N PHE A 27 -15.45 -6.92 27.41
CA PHE A 27 -14.22 -6.82 26.63
C PHE A 27 -13.06 -6.56 27.60
N SER A 28 -11.99 -7.32 27.41
CA SER A 28 -10.73 -7.08 28.11
C SER A 28 -9.99 -5.90 27.47
N ASN A 29 -9.05 -5.31 28.22
CA ASN A 29 -8.14 -4.31 27.65
C ASN A 29 -7.37 -4.84 26.44
N ASN A 30 -7.07 -6.15 26.40
CA ASN A 30 -6.41 -6.77 25.26
C ASN A 30 -7.31 -6.76 24.01
N ASP A 31 -8.62 -6.96 24.14
CA ASP A 31 -9.55 -6.91 23.01
C ASP A 31 -9.57 -5.51 22.38
N PHE A 32 -9.50 -4.47 23.22
CA PHE A 32 -9.39 -3.09 22.77
C PHE A 32 -8.05 -2.79 22.10
N ILE A 33 -6.93 -3.29 22.63
CA ILE A 33 -5.62 -3.12 21.98
C ILE A 33 -5.59 -3.85 20.63
N ILE A 34 -6.12 -5.07 20.55
CA ILE A 34 -6.25 -5.82 19.30
C ILE A 34 -7.07 -5.01 18.28
N LEU A 35 -8.20 -4.44 18.69
CA LEU A 35 -9.04 -3.65 17.78
C LEU A 35 -8.35 -2.37 17.30
N GLU A 36 -7.62 -1.69 18.18
CA GLU A 36 -6.80 -0.52 17.80
C GLU A 36 -5.70 -0.89 16.81
N GLU A 37 -4.97 -1.98 17.06
CA GLU A 37 -3.95 -2.49 16.13
C GLU A 37 -4.55 -2.87 14.77
N LEU A 38 -5.72 -3.52 14.76
CA LEU A 38 -6.42 -3.88 13.52
C LEU A 38 -6.82 -2.64 12.72
N ILE A 39 -7.34 -1.62 13.38
CA ILE A 39 -7.68 -0.35 12.74
C ILE A 39 -6.44 0.28 12.11
N ASP A 40 -5.35 0.37 12.87
CA ASP A 40 -4.12 1.00 12.39
C ASP A 40 -3.51 0.22 11.23
N ILE A 41 -3.54 -1.11 11.26
CA ILE A 41 -3.07 -1.96 10.15
C ILE A 41 -3.91 -1.77 8.89
N LEU A 42 -5.24 -1.69 9.03
CA LEU A 42 -6.18 -1.75 7.90
C LEU A 42 -6.60 -0.38 7.35
N GLU A 43 -6.39 0.73 8.07
CA GLU A 43 -6.81 2.08 7.63
C GLU A 43 -6.26 2.43 6.23
N PRO A 44 -4.96 2.23 5.91
CA PRO A 44 -4.46 2.52 4.56
C PRO A 44 -5.07 1.63 3.46
N PHE A 45 -5.38 0.36 3.77
CA PHE A 45 -6.06 -0.53 2.81
C PHE A 45 -7.46 -0.03 2.49
N TYR A 46 -8.19 0.42 3.51
CA TYR A 46 -9.51 1.02 3.34
C TYR A 46 -9.43 2.29 2.49
N GLU A 47 -8.53 3.22 2.81
CA GLU A 47 -8.38 4.47 2.05
C GLU A 47 -8.05 4.24 0.57
N ILE A 48 -7.13 3.31 0.29
CA ILE A 48 -6.79 2.94 -1.09
C ILE A 48 -7.97 2.27 -1.79
N SER A 49 -8.70 1.40 -1.10
CA SER A 49 -9.88 0.72 -1.67
C SER A 49 -10.96 1.72 -2.07
N ILE A 50 -11.23 2.72 -1.23
CA ILE A 50 -12.17 3.80 -1.55
C ILE A 50 -11.71 4.58 -2.79
N LYS A 51 -10.42 4.95 -2.88
CA LYS A 51 -9.88 5.67 -4.05
C LYS A 51 -9.98 4.85 -5.34
N CYS A 52 -9.69 3.55 -5.29
CA CYS A 52 -9.81 2.66 -6.44
C CYS A 52 -11.26 2.44 -6.89
N GLN A 53 -12.22 2.48 -5.96
CA GLN A 53 -13.65 2.25 -6.23
C GLN A 53 -14.41 3.52 -6.61
N ALA A 54 -13.82 4.72 -6.43
CA ALA A 54 -14.48 5.99 -6.71
C ALA A 54 -14.84 6.21 -8.19
N GLY A 55 -14.35 5.39 -9.12
CA GLY A 55 -14.69 5.43 -10.55
C GLY A 55 -14.19 6.66 -11.32
N THR A 56 -13.60 7.65 -10.63
CA THR A 56 -13.16 8.93 -11.20
C THR A 56 -11.65 9.10 -11.25
N ALA A 57 -10.86 8.14 -10.74
CA ALA A 57 -9.40 8.22 -10.69
C ALA A 57 -8.76 7.27 -11.72
N VAL A 58 -7.64 7.70 -12.34
CA VAL A 58 -6.80 6.83 -13.15
C VAL A 58 -6.20 5.77 -12.22
N THR A 59 -6.69 4.55 -12.31
CA THR A 59 -6.31 3.48 -11.37
C THR A 59 -4.87 2.99 -11.59
N ALA A 60 -4.35 3.08 -12.82
CA ALA A 60 -3.01 2.63 -13.16
C ALA A 60 -1.90 3.42 -12.43
N SER A 61 -2.00 4.75 -12.35
CA SER A 61 -1.00 5.59 -11.68
C SER A 61 -1.00 5.43 -10.16
N LEU A 62 -2.13 5.00 -9.59
CA LEU A 62 -2.31 4.71 -8.17
C LEU A 62 -1.66 3.39 -7.74
N VAL A 63 -1.45 2.42 -8.65
CA VAL A 63 -1.04 1.05 -8.29
C VAL A 63 0.30 1.02 -7.55
N VAL A 64 1.38 1.54 -8.17
CA VAL A 64 2.72 1.49 -7.57
C VAL A 64 2.79 2.30 -6.27
N PRO A 65 2.35 3.57 -6.23
CA PRO A 65 2.36 4.35 -4.99
C PRO A 65 1.59 3.67 -3.86
N SER A 66 0.43 3.06 -4.16
CA SER A 66 -0.38 2.37 -3.16
C SER A 66 0.34 1.14 -2.59
N ILE A 67 0.93 0.30 -3.43
CA ILE A 67 1.64 -0.91 -2.99
C ILE A 67 2.87 -0.56 -2.16
N VAL A 68 3.62 0.45 -2.60
CA VAL A 68 4.80 0.94 -1.87
C VAL A 68 4.39 1.50 -0.52
N HIS A 69 3.34 2.33 -0.48
CA HIS A 69 2.80 2.89 0.74
C HIS A 69 2.32 1.80 1.72
N LEU A 70 1.53 0.83 1.26
CA LEU A 70 1.08 -0.30 2.09
C LEU A 70 2.25 -1.11 2.65
N THR A 71 3.27 -1.35 1.83
CA THR A 71 4.45 -2.11 2.26
C THR A 71 5.23 -1.35 3.33
N ALA A 72 5.41 -0.04 3.14
CA ALA A 72 6.06 0.84 4.09
C ALA A 72 5.30 0.91 5.41
N HIS A 73 3.98 1.14 5.34
CA HIS A 73 3.10 1.15 6.51
C HIS A 73 3.21 -0.14 7.32
N LEU A 74 3.08 -1.30 6.67
CA LEU A 74 3.19 -2.59 7.35
C LEU A 74 4.58 -2.84 7.94
N ARG A 75 5.65 -2.35 7.30
CA ARG A 75 7.01 -2.43 7.84
C ARG A 75 7.13 -1.59 9.13
N ASP A 76 6.62 -0.37 9.10
CA ASP A 76 6.82 0.61 10.15
C ASP A 76 5.92 0.29 11.38
N ILE A 77 4.66 -0.11 11.15
CA ILE A 77 3.74 -0.48 12.24
C ILE A 77 4.11 -1.79 12.94
N LYS A 78 4.84 -2.69 12.27
CA LYS A 78 5.26 -3.99 12.83
C LYS A 78 6.03 -3.85 14.14
N GLN A 79 6.75 -2.74 14.32
CA GLN A 79 7.54 -2.48 15.53
C GLN A 79 6.66 -2.03 16.72
N ASN A 80 5.42 -1.64 16.47
CA ASN A 80 4.54 -0.98 17.44
C ASN A 80 3.33 -1.83 17.84
N VAL A 81 3.16 -3.03 17.29
CA VAL A 81 2.06 -3.94 17.62
C VAL A 81 2.49 -5.02 18.61
N SER A 82 1.58 -5.37 19.51
CA SER A 82 1.74 -6.42 20.52
C SER A 82 1.04 -7.72 20.14
N PHE A 83 -0.10 -7.66 19.43
CA PHE A 83 -0.96 -8.83 19.18
C PHE A 83 -1.04 -9.21 17.70
N CYS A 84 -1.05 -8.23 16.79
CA CYS A 84 -1.34 -8.44 15.38
C CYS A 84 -0.10 -8.65 14.48
N ALA A 85 1.07 -8.96 15.06
CA ALA A 85 2.31 -9.16 14.30
C ALA A 85 2.20 -10.25 13.21
N LYS A 86 1.46 -11.33 13.48
CA LYS A 86 1.23 -12.41 12.51
C LYS A 86 0.36 -11.96 11.34
N LEU A 87 -0.66 -11.15 11.60
CA LEU A 87 -1.50 -10.57 10.55
C LEU A 87 -0.67 -9.68 9.62
N ILE A 88 0.18 -8.82 10.19
CA ILE A 88 1.10 -7.97 9.41
C ILE A 88 1.97 -8.83 8.49
N GLN A 89 2.58 -9.89 9.03
CA GLN A 89 3.41 -10.79 8.24
C GLN A 89 2.61 -11.40 7.06
N GLN A 90 1.41 -11.91 7.32
CA GLN A 90 0.57 -12.50 6.28
C GLN A 90 0.15 -11.48 5.21
N LEU A 91 -0.14 -10.24 5.60
CA LEU A 91 -0.44 -9.16 4.67
C LEU A 91 0.79 -8.80 3.81
N GLN A 92 1.97 -8.71 4.42
CA GLN A 92 3.23 -8.48 3.71
C GLN A 92 3.50 -9.59 2.68
N GLU A 93 3.33 -10.86 3.07
CA GLU A 93 3.48 -12.01 2.16
C GLU A 93 2.45 -12.00 1.04
N SER A 94 1.19 -11.66 1.35
CA SER A 94 0.12 -11.56 0.36
C SER A 94 0.39 -10.46 -0.67
N ILE A 95 0.81 -9.28 -0.23
CA ILE A 95 1.19 -8.15 -1.11
C ILE A 95 2.37 -8.55 -2.00
N LYS A 96 3.44 -9.10 -1.41
CA LYS A 96 4.64 -9.52 -2.16
C LYS A 96 4.30 -10.56 -3.22
N THR A 97 3.47 -11.54 -2.87
CA THR A 97 3.06 -12.60 -3.80
C THR A 97 2.19 -12.05 -4.93
N ARG A 98 1.18 -11.25 -4.59
CA ARG A 98 0.20 -10.75 -5.58
C ARG A 98 0.79 -9.71 -6.53
N PHE A 99 1.78 -8.93 -6.09
CA PHE A 99 2.39 -7.85 -6.86
C PHE A 99 3.87 -8.10 -7.14
N SER A 100 4.28 -9.36 -7.25
CA SER A 100 5.68 -9.75 -7.40
C SER A 100 6.35 -9.13 -8.64
N GLY A 101 5.63 -8.95 -9.75
CA GLY A 101 6.15 -8.26 -10.93
C GLY A 101 6.53 -6.81 -10.66
N ILE A 102 5.75 -6.08 -9.85
CA ILE A 102 6.08 -4.71 -9.44
C ILE A 102 7.34 -4.73 -8.58
N PHE A 103 7.42 -5.61 -7.57
CA PHE A 103 8.61 -5.70 -6.72
C PHE A 103 9.87 -6.06 -7.51
N ASN A 104 9.78 -6.96 -8.48
CA ASN A 104 10.92 -7.30 -9.33
C ASN A 104 11.43 -6.07 -10.09
N ARG A 105 10.53 -5.26 -10.67
CA ARG A 105 10.92 -4.01 -11.33
C ARG A 105 11.52 -2.98 -10.38
N LEU A 106 10.92 -2.80 -9.20
CA LEU A 106 11.43 -1.88 -8.19
C LEU A 106 12.83 -2.25 -7.69
N ASN A 107 13.13 -3.55 -7.66
CA ASN A 107 14.44 -4.09 -7.29
C ASN A 107 15.42 -4.20 -8.48
N LEU A 108 15.01 -3.77 -9.68
CA LEU A 108 15.79 -3.94 -10.91
C LEU A 108 16.22 -5.39 -11.15
N ALA A 109 15.38 -6.34 -10.72
CA ALA A 109 15.61 -7.77 -10.87
C ALA A 109 15.17 -8.25 -12.26
N GLU A 110 15.73 -9.37 -12.70
CA GLU A 110 15.25 -10.05 -13.91
C GLU A 110 13.77 -10.43 -13.75
N LEU A 111 12.99 -10.14 -14.79
CA LEU A 111 11.58 -10.46 -14.80
C LEU A 111 11.39 -11.92 -15.15
N ILE A 112 10.65 -12.61 -14.29
CA ILE A 112 10.15 -13.96 -14.58
C ILE A 112 8.95 -13.80 -15.53
N ASP A 113 8.92 -14.60 -16.59
CA ASP A 113 7.80 -14.62 -17.54
C ASP A 113 6.47 -14.82 -16.81
N ASN A 114 5.48 -13.99 -17.17
CA ASN A 114 4.12 -13.98 -16.58
C ASN A 114 4.04 -13.61 -15.09
N ALA A 115 5.05 -12.94 -14.52
CA ALA A 115 4.94 -12.42 -13.16
C ALA A 115 3.72 -11.47 -13.01
N PRO A 116 2.88 -11.64 -11.97
CA PRO A 116 1.73 -10.78 -11.72
C PRO A 116 2.09 -9.29 -11.68
N TYR A 117 1.31 -8.46 -12.39
CA TYR A 117 1.51 -7.00 -12.48
C TYR A 117 2.92 -6.59 -12.95
N ALA A 118 3.59 -7.41 -13.76
CA ALA A 118 4.91 -7.11 -14.30
C ALA A 118 4.90 -6.11 -15.46
N ASP A 119 3.80 -5.44 -15.79
CA ASP A 119 3.77 -4.43 -16.86
C ASP A 119 4.52 -3.15 -16.44
N SER A 120 5.37 -2.60 -17.33
CA SER A 120 6.06 -1.32 -17.10
C SER A 120 5.09 -0.14 -17.03
N LEU A 121 3.89 -0.26 -17.62
CA LEU A 121 2.84 0.75 -17.60
C LEU A 121 2.56 1.27 -16.19
N TYR A 122 2.56 0.39 -15.17
CA TYR A 122 2.28 0.81 -13.78
C TYR A 122 3.32 1.80 -13.25
N LEU A 123 4.61 1.62 -13.59
CA LEU A 123 5.68 2.54 -13.19
C LEU A 123 5.61 3.84 -13.99
N MET A 124 5.40 3.74 -15.30
CA MET A 124 5.29 4.91 -16.17
C MET A 124 4.10 5.79 -15.76
N ALA A 125 2.92 5.18 -15.58
CA ALA A 125 1.72 5.88 -15.14
C ALA A 125 1.91 6.57 -13.78
N ALA A 126 2.57 5.91 -12.82
CA ALA A 126 2.84 6.50 -11.51
C ALA A 126 3.78 7.72 -11.59
N VAL A 127 4.78 7.68 -12.47
CA VAL A 127 5.74 8.79 -12.64
C VAL A 127 5.16 9.94 -13.47
N LEU A 128 4.36 9.64 -14.48
CA LEU A 128 3.74 10.64 -15.35
C LEU A 128 2.56 11.35 -14.68
N ASP A 129 1.99 10.78 -13.62
CA ASP A 129 0.96 11.43 -12.82
C ASP A 129 1.55 12.57 -11.95
N PRO A 130 1.10 13.83 -12.15
CA PRO A 130 1.59 14.97 -11.38
C PRO A 130 1.38 14.88 -9.87
N LEU A 131 0.40 14.08 -9.42
CA LEU A 131 0.13 13.86 -7.99
C LEU A 131 1.24 13.02 -7.33
N PHE A 132 1.84 12.09 -8.07
CA PHE A 132 2.79 11.12 -7.52
C PHE A 132 4.24 11.40 -7.93
N LYS A 133 4.51 11.59 -9.22
CA LYS A 133 5.86 11.74 -9.77
C LYS A 133 6.80 10.66 -9.19
N PHE A 134 7.91 11.06 -8.57
CA PHE A 134 8.82 10.16 -7.86
C PHE A 134 8.68 10.22 -6.32
N TYR A 135 7.66 10.89 -5.77
CA TYR A 135 7.55 11.08 -4.32
C TYR A 135 7.39 9.76 -3.56
N TRP A 136 6.72 8.78 -4.17
CA TRP A 136 6.48 7.45 -3.60
C TRP A 136 7.76 6.63 -3.40
N ILE A 137 8.87 6.94 -4.08
CA ILE A 137 10.14 6.18 -3.90
C ILE A 137 10.69 6.34 -2.48
N ARG A 138 10.38 7.44 -1.79
CA ARG A 138 10.85 7.69 -0.42
C ARG A 138 10.44 6.59 0.56
N ASP A 139 9.26 6.02 0.37
CA ASP A 139 8.68 4.98 1.21
C ASP A 139 9.41 3.63 1.07
N LEU A 140 10.18 3.44 -0.01
CA LEU A 140 11.03 2.25 -0.22
C LEU A 140 12.27 2.24 0.67
N GLN A 141 12.68 3.38 1.24
CA GLN A 141 13.90 3.50 2.08
C GLN A 141 15.17 2.97 1.38
N LEU A 142 15.31 3.24 0.09
CA LEU A 142 16.49 2.83 -0.70
C LEU A 142 17.72 3.68 -0.33
N SER A 143 18.91 3.13 -0.59
CA SER A 143 20.13 3.95 -0.58
C SER A 143 20.10 4.96 -1.73
N VAL A 144 20.74 6.12 -1.54
CA VAL A 144 20.78 7.20 -2.56
C VAL A 144 21.23 6.70 -3.95
N PRO A 145 22.27 5.83 -4.09
CA PRO A 145 22.65 5.29 -5.38
C PRO A 145 21.55 4.42 -6.01
N MET A 146 20.86 3.60 -5.20
CA MET A 146 19.80 2.72 -5.69
C MET A 146 18.57 3.52 -6.12
N GLU A 147 18.17 4.52 -5.34
CA GLU A 147 17.09 5.45 -5.70
C GLU A 147 17.39 6.15 -7.03
N THR A 148 18.63 6.63 -7.22
CA THR A 148 19.05 7.29 -8.46
C THR A 148 18.96 6.35 -9.65
N ARG A 149 19.46 5.12 -9.50
CA ARG A 149 19.39 4.08 -10.55
C ARG A 149 17.96 3.72 -10.91
N LEU A 150 17.08 3.56 -9.91
CA LEU A 150 15.67 3.26 -10.15
C LEU A 150 14.98 4.39 -10.93
N LYS A 151 15.20 5.65 -10.52
CA LYS A 151 14.67 6.83 -11.24
C LYS A 151 15.14 6.87 -12.69
N GLN A 152 16.43 6.68 -12.94
CA GLN A 152 17.00 6.65 -14.28
C GLN A 152 16.41 5.51 -15.12
N SER A 153 16.26 4.32 -14.54
CA SER A 153 15.64 3.18 -15.22
C SER A 153 14.20 3.46 -15.64
N ILE A 154 13.39 4.09 -14.77
CA ILE A 154 12.00 4.43 -15.13
C ILE A 154 11.96 5.53 -16.20
N ILE A 155 12.85 6.52 -16.14
CA ILE A 155 12.95 7.54 -17.21
C ILE A 155 13.30 6.87 -18.55
N GLN A 156 14.23 5.92 -18.55
CA GLN A 156 14.60 5.21 -19.77
C GLN A 156 13.42 4.41 -20.34
N LEU A 157 12.64 3.73 -19.48
CA LEU A 157 11.42 3.03 -19.91
C LEU A 157 10.44 3.96 -20.64
N ILE A 158 10.25 5.18 -20.13
CA ILE A 158 9.36 6.18 -20.75
C ILE A 158 9.91 6.61 -22.11
N ILE A 159 11.22 6.87 -22.21
CA ILE A 159 11.87 7.27 -23.48
C ILE A 159 11.75 6.15 -24.53
N ASP A 160 11.99 4.91 -24.13
CA ASP A 160 11.92 3.75 -25.02
C ASP A 160 10.51 3.56 -25.58
N GLU A 161 9.49 3.71 -24.71
CA GLU A 161 8.07 3.64 -25.13
C GLU A 161 7.72 4.75 -26.15
N MET A 162 8.16 5.99 -25.89
CA MET A 162 7.94 7.12 -26.81
C MET A 162 8.60 6.89 -28.19
N ASN A 163 9.76 6.24 -28.22
CA ASN A 163 10.46 5.93 -29.46
C ASN A 163 9.77 4.80 -30.24
N ASN A 164 9.19 3.82 -29.54
CA ASN A 164 8.45 2.74 -30.17
C ASN A 164 7.18 3.25 -30.89
N ASP A 165 6.40 4.12 -30.26
CA ASP A 165 5.21 4.76 -30.87
C ASP A 165 5.54 5.58 -32.13
N SER A 166 6.71 6.21 -32.14
CA SER A 166 7.18 7.02 -33.27
C SER A 166 7.47 6.18 -34.53
N THR A 167 7.80 4.89 -34.37
CA THR A 167 8.10 4.01 -35.52
C THR A 167 6.85 3.38 -36.15
N THR A 168 5.79 3.16 -35.36
CA THR A 168 4.54 2.51 -35.82
C THR A 168 3.63 3.45 -36.62
N THR A 169 3.85 4.77 -36.55
CA THR A 169 3.02 5.79 -37.23
C THR A 169 3.50 6.08 -38.66
N THR A 170 4.56 5.40 -39.14
CA THR A 170 5.21 5.67 -40.45
C THR A 170 4.84 4.69 -41.58
N THR A 171 3.81 3.86 -41.40
CA THR A 171 3.29 2.91 -42.41
C THR A 171 1.84 3.18 -42.72
#